data_AF-A0A3N4QB41-F1
#
_entry.id   AF-A0A3N4QB41-F1
#
_cell.length_a   1.000
_cell.length_b   1.000
_cell.length_c   1.000
_cell.angle_alpha   90.00
_cell.angle_beta   90.00
_cell.angle_gamma   90.00
#
_symmetry.space_group_name_H-M   'P 1'
#
loop_
_entity.id
_entity.type
_entity.pdbx_description
1 polymer ?
#
loop_
_entity_poly.entity_id
_entity_poly.type
_entity_poly.pdbx_seq_one_letter_code
_entity_poly.pdbx_strand_id
1 'polypeptide(L)'
;MRKLTTLLLFMALCMAGRAQSLADRLTTELKVSRTVADSVLGLIDQSRTDLGVVFRDKTLTPEERKQEMKQISEKRDKKISQMLTPQQMERLKEIIKPKKKPAAQS
;
A
#
# COMPACT_ATOMS: atom_id res chain seq x y z
N MET A 1 6.60 55.31 -12.90
CA MET A 1 5.38 54.60 -12.51
C MET A 1 5.34 53.22 -13.16
N ARG A 2 5.21 52.18 -12.32
CA ARG A 2 4.67 50.82 -12.57
C ARG A 2 5.09 50.12 -13.88
N LYS A 3 6.00 49.14 -13.80
CA LYS A 3 5.84 47.74 -14.30
C LYS A 3 6.85 46.79 -13.62
N LEU A 4 6.77 46.65 -12.29
CA LEU A 4 7.04 45.35 -11.65
C LEU A 4 5.83 44.45 -11.94
N THR A 5 6.00 43.12 -11.91
CA THR A 5 4.98 42.06 -12.13
C THR A 5 4.73 41.61 -13.57
N THR A 6 5.77 41.09 -14.22
CA THR A 6 5.57 39.89 -15.06
C THR A 6 6.61 38.85 -14.66
N LEU A 7 6.48 38.53 -13.38
CA LEU A 7 7.07 37.41 -12.69
C LEU A 7 6.77 36.14 -13.51
N LEU A 8 7.83 35.42 -13.91
CA LEU A 8 7.91 33.97 -13.78
C LEU A 8 6.60 33.19 -14.08
N LEU A 9 6.08 33.33 -15.30
CA LEU A 9 5.04 32.44 -15.79
C LEU A 9 5.64 31.64 -16.95
N PHE A 10 5.68 30.31 -16.78
CA PHE A 10 6.07 29.28 -17.75
C PHE A 10 7.53 28.77 -17.77
N MET A 11 8.24 28.86 -16.64
CA MET A 11 9.38 27.96 -16.33
C MET A 11 9.03 27.04 -15.16
N ALA A 12 7.85 26.41 -15.21
CA ALA A 12 7.38 25.47 -14.19
C ALA A 12 6.56 24.31 -14.78
N LEU A 13 6.89 23.87 -16.00
CA LEU A 13 6.56 22.52 -16.44
C LEU A 13 7.81 21.62 -16.27
N CYS A 14 8.40 21.71 -15.08
CA CYS A 14 9.38 20.73 -14.62
C CYS A 14 8.69 19.36 -14.53
N MET A 15 9.04 18.47 -15.45
CA MET A 15 9.59 17.16 -15.10
C MET A 15 8.97 16.53 -13.85
N ALA A 16 7.75 16.02 -13.98
CA ALA A 16 7.18 15.09 -13.01
C ALA A 16 6.71 13.84 -13.76
N GLY A 17 7.64 13.20 -14.47
CA GLY A 17 7.57 11.75 -14.71
C GLY A 17 7.64 11.04 -13.36
N ARG A 18 6.54 11.10 -12.60
CA ARG A 18 6.44 10.57 -11.25
C ARG A 18 6.42 9.05 -11.34
N ALA A 19 7.41 8.41 -10.74
CA ALA A 19 7.17 7.12 -10.13
C ALA A 19 5.96 7.32 -9.18
N GLN A 20 4.76 6.93 -9.60
CA GLN A 20 3.56 7.04 -8.78
C GLN A 20 3.80 6.27 -7.48
N SER A 21 3.69 6.94 -6.33
CA SER A 21 3.81 6.26 -5.05
C SER A 21 2.68 5.24 -4.92
N LEU A 22 2.89 4.17 -4.15
CA LEU A 22 1.83 3.17 -3.95
C LEU A 22 0.57 3.81 -3.37
N ALA A 23 0.73 4.82 -2.49
CA ALA A 23 -0.37 5.61 -1.94
C ALA A 23 -1.14 6.35 -3.04
N ASP A 24 -0.46 7.01 -3.98
CA ASP A 24 -1.14 7.68 -5.12
C ASP A 24 -1.93 6.67 -5.95
N ARG A 25 -1.34 5.50 -6.23
CA ARG A 25 -2.02 4.43 -6.95
C ARG A 25 -3.25 3.92 -6.21
N LEU A 26 -3.20 3.79 -4.89
CA LEU A 26 -4.38 3.44 -4.07
C LEU A 26 -5.45 4.53 -4.13
N THR A 27 -5.08 5.81 -4.03
CA THR A 27 -6.07 6.90 -4.13
C THR A 27 -6.76 6.92 -5.48
N THR A 28 -6.04 6.67 -6.58
CA THR A 28 -6.61 6.62 -7.93
C THR A 28 -7.49 5.39 -8.15
N GLU A 29 -6.98 4.20 -7.80
CA GLU A 29 -7.67 2.94 -8.10
C GLU A 29 -8.85 2.66 -7.16
N LEU A 30 -8.72 3.04 -5.88
CA LEU A 30 -9.76 2.79 -4.88
C LEU A 30 -10.67 4.00 -4.67
N LYS A 31 -10.36 5.16 -5.27
CA LYS A 31 -11.09 6.43 -5.08
C LYS A 31 -11.21 6.81 -3.60
N VAL A 32 -10.12 6.65 -2.86
CA VAL A 32 -10.03 6.98 -1.42
C VAL A 32 -9.18 8.22 -1.19
N SER A 33 -9.33 8.84 -0.02
CA SER A 33 -8.49 9.97 0.38
C SER A 33 -7.04 9.53 0.62
N ARG A 34 -6.11 10.48 0.52
CA ARG A 34 -4.68 10.23 0.78
C ARG A 34 -4.43 9.69 2.18
N THR A 35 -5.11 10.25 3.18
CA THR A 35 -5.03 9.81 4.58
C THR A 35 -5.47 8.35 4.77
N VAL A 36 -6.53 7.93 4.07
CA VAL A 36 -6.99 6.53 4.11
C VAL A 36 -5.98 5.62 3.43
N ALA A 37 -5.44 6.02 2.27
CA ALA A 37 -4.40 5.26 1.57
C ALA A 37 -3.14 5.07 2.44
N ASP A 38 -2.64 6.13 3.08
CA ASP A 38 -1.47 6.06 3.96
C ASP A 38 -1.73 5.18 5.20
N SER A 39 -2.94 5.24 5.77
CA SER A 39 -3.35 4.39 6.89
C SER A 39 -3.41 2.91 6.51
N VAL A 40 -3.98 2.60 5.35
CA VAL A 40 -4.04 1.22 4.81
C VAL A 40 -2.63 0.68 4.56
N LEU A 41 -1.74 1.49 3.99
CA LEU A 41 -0.35 1.09 3.78
C LEU A 41 0.37 0.82 5.10
N GLY A 42 0.20 1.68 6.10
CA GLY A 42 0.77 1.48 7.43
C GLY A 42 0.31 0.14 8.06
N LEU A 43 -0.97 -0.20 7.93
CA LEU A 43 -1.51 -1.48 8.41
C LEU A 43 -0.92 -2.69 7.67
N ILE A 44 -0.70 -2.56 6.35
CA ILE A 44 -0.09 -3.62 5.53
C ILE A 44 1.37 -3.82 5.93
N ASP A 45 2.14 -2.74 6.09
CA ASP A 45 3.56 -2.83 6.43
C ASP A 45 3.79 -3.31 7.87
N GLN A 46 2.93 -2.89 8.81
CA GLN A 46 2.91 -3.46 10.16
C GLN A 46 2.64 -4.97 10.10
N SER A 47 1.59 -5.38 9.38
CA SER A 47 1.25 -6.80 9.24
C SER A 47 2.38 -7.62 8.60
N ARG A 48 3.10 -7.08 7.61
CA ARG A 48 4.28 -7.74 7.03
C ARG A 48 5.39 -7.95 8.06
N THR A 49 5.61 -6.95 8.92
CA THR A 49 6.60 -7.03 9.99
C THR A 49 6.22 -8.10 11.00
N ASP A 50 4.98 -8.08 11.49
CA ASP A 50 4.46 -9.05 12.46
C ASP A 50 4.50 -10.49 11.90
N LEU A 51 4.06 -10.67 10.65
CA LEU A 51 4.15 -11.95 9.95
C LEU A 51 5.60 -12.42 9.82
N GLY A 52 6.54 -11.50 9.55
CA GLY A 52 7.96 -11.81 9.48
C GLY A 52 8.54 -12.26 10.82
N VAL A 53 8.06 -11.71 11.94
CA VAL A 53 8.45 -12.14 13.30
C VAL A 53 7.95 -13.56 13.55
N VAL A 54 6.65 -13.81 13.36
CA VAL A 54 6.05 -15.15 13.53
C VAL A 54 6.70 -16.18 12.59
N PHE A 55 7.02 -15.77 11.35
CA PHE A 55 7.69 -16.66 10.40
C PHE A 55 9.10 -17.06 10.83
N ARG A 56 9.82 -16.20 11.55
CA ARG A 56 11.18 -16.50 12.02
C ARG A 56 11.22 -17.10 13.41
N ASP A 57 10.09 -17.11 14.12
CA ASP A 57 10.00 -17.71 15.44
C ASP A 57 10.28 -19.22 15.35
N LYS A 58 11.25 -19.69 16.14
CA LYS A 58 11.65 -21.10 16.18
C LYS A 58 10.96 -21.86 17.31
N THR A 59 10.28 -21.18 18.23
CA THR A 59 9.58 -21.82 19.35
C THR A 59 8.19 -22.32 18.94
N LEU A 60 7.61 -21.76 17.87
CA LEU A 60 6.31 -22.17 17.35
C LEU A 60 6.40 -23.38 16.43
N THR A 61 5.50 -24.35 16.67
CA THR A 61 5.23 -25.43 15.72
C THR A 61 4.68 -24.88 14.40
N PRO A 62 4.70 -25.65 13.30
CA PRO A 62 4.11 -25.22 12.03
C PRO A 62 2.62 -24.85 12.13
N GLU A 63 1.86 -25.56 12.97
CA GLU A 63 0.43 -25.34 13.17
C GLU A 63 0.15 -24.06 13.95
N GLU A 64 0.86 -23.84 15.06
CA GLU A 64 0.78 -22.60 15.84
C GLU A 64 1.19 -21.40 15.00
N ARG A 65 2.29 -21.52 14.24
CA ARG A 65 2.75 -20.47 13.32
C ARG A 65 1.68 -20.12 12.29
N LYS A 66 1.04 -21.13 11.69
CA LYS A 66 -0.05 -20.92 10.72
C LYS A 66 -1.24 -20.22 11.38
N GLN A 67 -1.59 -20.60 12.60
CA GLN A 67 -2.67 -19.98 13.36
C GLN A 67 -2.37 -18.51 13.69
N GLU A 68 -1.18 -18.21 14.20
CA GLU A 68 -0.72 -16.85 14.50
C GLU A 68 -0.72 -15.97 13.24
N MET A 69 -0.19 -16.48 12.12
CA MET A 69 -0.21 -15.77 10.85
C MET A 69 -1.62 -15.47 10.35
N LYS A 70 -2.54 -16.43 10.52
CA LYS A 70 -3.95 -16.26 10.18
C LYS A 70 -4.57 -15.15 11.02
N GLN A 71 -4.35 -15.16 12.33
CA GLN A 71 -4.86 -14.13 13.24
C GLN A 71 -4.32 -12.73 12.90
N ILE A 72 -3.02 -12.60 12.58
CA ILE A 72 -2.43 -11.33 12.14
C ILE A 72 -3.12 -10.83 10.86
N SER A 73 -3.34 -11.72 9.90
CA SER A 73 -3.99 -11.38 8.63
C SER A 73 -5.44 -10.96 8.82
N GLU A 74 -6.22 -11.71 9.62
CA GLU A 74 -7.62 -11.38 9.94
C GLU A 74 -7.74 -10.06 10.70
N LYS A 75 -6.85 -9.80 11.66
CA LYS A 75 -6.80 -8.54 12.41
C LYS A 75 -6.51 -7.36 11.49
N ARG A 76 -5.57 -7.50 10.55
CA ARG A 76 -5.29 -6.49 9.53
C ARG A 76 -6.53 -6.26 8.66
N ASP A 77 -7.10 -7.32 8.12
CA ASP A 77 -8.22 -7.22 7.17
C ASP A 77 -9.47 -6.60 7.83
N LYS A 78 -9.73 -6.92 9.10
CA LYS A 78 -10.79 -6.29 9.90
C LYS A 78 -10.57 -4.78 10.10
N LYS A 79 -9.33 -4.33 10.31
CA LYS A 79 -9.03 -2.89 10.43
C LYS A 79 -9.19 -2.18 9.08
N ILE A 80 -8.77 -2.81 7.99
CA ILE A 80 -8.91 -2.27 6.65
C ILE A 80 -10.39 -2.20 6.22
N SER A 81 -11.21 -3.20 6.57
CA SER A 81 -12.65 -3.22 6.24
C SER A 81 -13.46 -2.13 6.95
N GLN A 82 -12.91 -1.49 7.99
CA GLN A 82 -13.51 -0.31 8.62
C GLN A 82 -13.27 0.97 7.81
N MET A 83 -12.30 0.95 6.88
CA MET A 83 -11.89 2.09 6.06
C MET A 83 -12.28 1.93 4.58
N LEU A 84 -12.38 0.69 4.11
CA LEU A 84 -12.65 0.34 2.72
C LEU A 84 -13.93 -0.49 2.60
N THR A 85 -14.65 -0.31 1.50
CA THR A 85 -15.77 -1.19 1.14
C THR A 85 -15.26 -2.57 0.70
N PRO A 86 -16.12 -3.62 0.71
CA PRO A 86 -15.73 -4.94 0.22
C PRO A 86 -15.16 -4.93 -1.20
N GLN A 87 -15.74 -4.11 -2.10
CA GLN A 87 -15.24 -3.96 -3.47
C GLN A 87 -13.84 -3.33 -3.52
N GLN A 88 -13.59 -2.32 -2.68
CA GLN A 88 -12.27 -1.68 -2.58
C GLN A 88 -11.23 -2.63 -1.98
N MET A 89 -11.62 -3.51 -1.04
CA MET A 89 -10.72 -4.53 -0.49
C MET A 89 -10.28 -5.54 -1.56
N GLU A 90 -11.18 -6.02 -2.40
CA GLU A 90 -10.80 -6.93 -3.50
C GLU A 90 -9.83 -6.24 -4.47
N ARG A 91 -10.08 -4.97 -4.78
CA ARG A 91 -9.16 -4.22 -5.65
C ARG A 91 -7.81 -3.96 -4.98
N LEU A 92 -7.79 -3.68 -3.67
CA LEU A 92 -6.56 -3.55 -2.89
C LEU A 92 -5.71 -4.81 -3.00
N LYS A 93 -6.30 -6.00 -2.85
CA LYS A 93 -5.60 -7.29 -2.97
C LYS A 93 -4.90 -7.43 -4.31
N GLU A 94 -5.56 -7.05 -5.41
CA GLU A 94 -4.97 -7.07 -6.75
C GLU A 94 -3.82 -6.06 -6.92
N ILE A 95 -3.90 -4.90 -6.28
CA ILE A 95 -2.86 -3.86 -6.35
C ILE A 95 -1.59 -4.30 -5.60
N ILE A 96 -1.76 -4.90 -4.43
CA ILE A 96 -0.65 -5.30 -3.54
C ILE A 96 -0.07 -6.67 -3.85
N LYS A 97 -0.77 -7.48 -4.67
CA LYS A 97 -0.27 -8.76 -5.13
C LYS A 97 1.06 -8.54 -5.85
N PRO A 98 2.14 -9.23 -5.44
CA PRO A 98 3.39 -9.14 -6.17
C PRO A 98 3.11 -9.60 -7.61
N LYS A 99 3.43 -8.76 -8.60
CA LYS A 99 3.41 -9.21 -10.00
C LYS A 99 4.38 -10.39 -10.07
N LYS A 100 3.88 -11.60 -10.31
CA LYS A 100 4.75 -12.72 -10.70
C LYS A 100 5.51 -12.25 -11.93
N LYS A 101 6.82 -11.99 -11.79
CA LYS A 101 7.72 -11.93 -12.94
C LYS A 101 7.53 -13.28 -13.65
N PRO A 102 7.23 -13.36 -14.96
CA PRO A 102 7.21 -14.64 -15.63
C PRO A 102 8.57 -15.29 -15.33
N ALA A 103 8.53 -16.50 -14.78
CA ALA A 103 9.72 -17.30 -14.64
C ALA A 103 10.36 -17.34 -16.02
N ALA A 104 11.55 -16.75 -16.16
CA ALA A 104 12.38 -17.03 -17.30
C ALA A 104 12.63 -18.54 -17.23
N GLN A 105 11.93 -19.27 -18.08
CA GLN A 105 12.25 -20.65 -18.38
C GLN A 105 13.67 -20.61 -18.96
N SER A 106 14.62 -21.20 -18.24
CA SER A 106 15.96 -21.50 -18.72
C SER A 106 16.32 -22.87 -18.20
#